data_AF-A0A7X6CY86-F1
#
_entry.id   AF-A0A7X6CY86-F1
#
_cell.length_a   1.000
_cell.length_b   1.000
_cell.length_c   1.000
_cell.angle_alpha   90.00
_cell.angle_beta   90.00
_cell.angle_gamma   90.00
#
_symmetry.space_group_name_H-M   'P 1'
#
loop_
_entity.id
_entity.type
_entity.pdbx_description
1 polymer ?
#
loop_
_entity_poly.entity_id
_entity_poly.type
_entity_poly.pdbx_seq_one_letter_code
_entity_poly.pdbx_strand_id
1 'polypeptide(L)'
;MSDASDENPSAEYPVRSVDEVREEARATAVRLDELMAASTEPPTVPSRRQACSADYDRVDLFSSRASWSVRGVPDGDMEAGMTRMRDGLEAEGWEIVMFEPNSSPVGALELRAENTAKGLFARAEFADARTGRLPGGQESDVRVTVFTQCYTDPDAR
;
A
#
# COMPACT_ATOMS: atom_id res chain seq x y z
N MET A 1 -20.65 -35.14 22.38
CA MET A 1 -20.41 -35.26 20.93
C MET A 1 -21.00 -34.03 20.27
N SER A 2 -20.15 -33.08 19.88
CA SER A 2 -20.43 -32.04 18.88
C SER A 2 -19.07 -31.39 18.61
N ASP A 3 -18.33 -32.05 17.73
CA ASP A 3 -17.13 -31.50 17.09
C ASP A 3 -17.67 -30.74 15.87
N ALA A 4 -17.83 -29.42 16.01
CA ALA A 4 -18.06 -28.55 14.88
C ALA A 4 -16.69 -28.16 14.36
N SER A 5 -16.11 -29.04 13.56
CA SER A 5 -15.03 -28.68 12.67
C SER A 5 -15.63 -27.68 11.67
N ASP A 6 -15.43 -26.39 11.93
CA ASP A 6 -15.60 -25.36 10.91
C ASP A 6 -14.62 -25.71 9.79
N GLU A 7 -15.14 -26.34 8.74
CA GLU A 7 -14.51 -26.42 7.43
C GLU A 7 -14.25 -24.98 6.97
N ASN A 8 -13.07 -24.48 7.32
CA ASN A 8 -12.51 -23.29 6.72
C ASN A 8 -12.39 -23.62 5.22
N PRO A 9 -13.16 -22.99 4.31
CA PRO A 9 -12.91 -23.19 2.90
C PRO A 9 -11.48 -22.70 2.69
N SER A 10 -10.56 -23.62 2.42
CA SER A 10 -9.20 -23.31 2.04
C SER A 10 -9.28 -22.32 0.89
N ALA A 11 -9.16 -21.02 1.19
CA ALA A 11 -9.16 -20.00 0.17
C ALA A 11 -7.95 -20.31 -0.70
N GLU A 12 -8.17 -20.87 -1.89
CA GLU A 12 -7.10 -21.15 -2.81
C GLU A 12 -6.47 -19.81 -3.19
N TYR A 13 -5.27 -19.56 -2.67
CA TYR A 13 -4.47 -18.40 -3.03
C TYR A 13 -4.00 -18.56 -4.48
N PRO A 14 -4.03 -17.49 -5.29
CA PRO A 14 -3.60 -17.57 -6.68
C PRO A 14 -2.13 -17.98 -6.74
N VAL A 15 -1.81 -18.89 -7.66
CA VAL A 15 -0.43 -19.27 -7.96
C VAL A 15 0.16 -18.21 -8.89
N ARG A 16 1.22 -17.53 -8.46
CA ARG A 16 1.85 -16.44 -9.23
C ARG A 16 3.37 -16.44 -9.01
N SER A 17 4.13 -16.07 -10.03
CA SER A 17 5.58 -15.92 -9.88
C SER A 17 5.91 -14.69 -9.04
N VAL A 18 6.96 -14.79 -8.23
CA VAL A 18 7.43 -13.69 -7.37
C VAL A 18 7.79 -12.45 -8.18
N ASP A 19 8.47 -12.62 -9.31
CA ASP A 19 8.95 -11.50 -10.11
C ASP A 19 7.79 -10.72 -10.75
N GLU A 20 6.77 -11.42 -11.24
CA GLU A 20 5.54 -10.80 -11.76
C GLU A 20 4.84 -9.97 -10.67
N VAL A 21 4.62 -10.55 -9.48
CA VAL A 21 3.90 -9.87 -8.40
C VAL A 21 4.70 -8.69 -7.84
N ARG A 22 6.04 -8.83 -7.76
CA ARG A 22 6.93 -7.74 -7.34
C ARG A 22 6.91 -6.59 -8.32
N GLU A 23 6.94 -6.88 -9.62
CA GLU A 23 6.90 -5.87 -10.67
C GLU A 23 5.54 -5.16 -10.70
N GLU A 24 4.43 -5.88 -10.53
CA GLU A 24 3.09 -5.28 -10.46
C GLU A 24 2.96 -4.31 -9.28
N ALA A 25 3.41 -4.72 -8.09
CA ALA A 25 3.42 -3.84 -6.92
C ALA A 25 4.32 -2.60 -7.14
N ARG A 26 5.49 -2.79 -7.77
CA ARG A 26 6.42 -1.71 -8.09
C ARG A 26 5.82 -0.72 -9.08
N ALA A 27 5.27 -1.22 -10.19
CA ALA A 27 4.67 -0.41 -11.24
C ALA A 27 3.49 0.41 -10.70
N THR A 28 2.67 -0.18 -9.83
CA THR A 28 1.57 0.52 -9.15
C THR A 28 2.09 1.62 -8.23
N ALA A 29 3.15 1.35 -7.45
CA ALA A 29 3.75 2.36 -6.60
C ALA A 29 4.38 3.51 -7.40
N VAL A 30 4.99 3.23 -8.57
CA VAL A 30 5.46 4.28 -9.50
C VAL A 30 4.27 5.08 -10.05
N ARG A 31 3.18 4.42 -10.42
CA ARG A 31 1.97 5.09 -10.90
C ARG A 31 1.40 6.07 -9.85
N LEU A 32 1.42 5.70 -8.58
CA LEU A 32 1.00 6.59 -7.49
C LEU A 32 1.89 7.82 -7.35
N ASP A 33 3.19 7.71 -7.63
CA ASP A 33 4.10 8.86 -7.64
C ASP A 33 3.75 9.81 -8.78
N GLU A 34 3.47 9.28 -9.98
CA GLU A 34 3.02 10.08 -11.13
C GLU A 34 1.70 10.81 -10.84
N LEU A 35 0.76 10.15 -10.16
CA LEU A 35 -0.50 10.76 -9.75
C LEU A 35 -0.29 11.83 -8.67
N MET A 36 0.60 11.57 -7.71
CA MET A 36 0.92 12.54 -6.67
C MET A 36 1.55 13.79 -7.26
N ALA A 37 2.42 13.65 -8.28
CA ALA A 37 3.04 14.73 -9.05
C ALA A 37 3.51 15.90 -8.17
N ALA A 38 4.15 15.57 -7.05
CA ALA A 38 4.67 16.49 -6.04
C ALA A 38 6.21 16.54 -6.03
N SER A 39 6.87 15.50 -6.56
CA SER A 39 8.32 15.44 -6.73
C SER A 39 8.73 15.79 -8.16
N THR A 40 9.88 16.43 -8.32
CA THR A 40 10.51 16.68 -9.63
C THR A 40 11.36 15.51 -10.12
N GLU A 41 11.64 14.55 -9.23
CA GLU A 41 12.42 13.34 -9.54
C GLU A 41 11.65 12.09 -9.10
N PRO A 42 11.54 11.06 -9.96
CA PRO A 42 10.88 9.81 -9.62
C PRO A 42 11.60 9.10 -8.45
N PRO A 43 10.89 8.55 -7.47
CA PRO A 43 11.50 7.84 -6.37
C PRO A 43 12.07 6.49 -6.83
N THR A 44 13.14 6.06 -6.17
CA THR A 44 13.51 4.64 -6.22
C THR A 44 12.49 3.84 -5.43
N VAL A 45 11.77 2.94 -6.11
CA VAL A 45 10.73 2.11 -5.50
C VAL A 45 11.22 0.67 -5.29
N PRO A 46 11.77 0.32 -4.12
CA PRO A 46 12.11 -1.07 -3.82
C PRO A 46 10.82 -1.89 -3.70
N SER A 47 10.81 -3.08 -4.31
CA SER A 47 9.76 -4.08 -4.15
C SER A 47 10.34 -5.35 -3.51
N ARG A 48 9.74 -5.79 -2.41
CA ARG A 48 10.21 -6.93 -1.60
C ARG A 48 9.10 -7.96 -1.44
N ARG A 49 9.48 -9.24 -1.55
CA ARG A 49 8.65 -10.37 -1.12
C ARG A 49 8.75 -10.53 0.41
N GLN A 50 7.64 -10.86 1.06
CA GLN A 50 7.55 -11.17 2.49
C GLN A 50 6.63 -12.37 2.70
N ALA A 51 6.87 -13.16 3.75
CA ALA A 51 5.97 -14.23 4.13
C ALA A 51 4.57 -13.65 4.40
N CYS A 52 3.53 -14.32 3.92
CA CYS A 52 2.16 -13.90 4.16
C CYS A 52 1.77 -14.18 5.62
N SER A 53 1.15 -13.20 6.28
CA SER A 53 0.70 -13.35 7.68
C SER A 53 -0.63 -14.10 7.84
N ALA A 54 -1.28 -14.48 6.73
CA ALA A 54 -2.55 -15.20 6.76
C ALA A 54 -2.38 -16.67 7.17
N ASP A 55 -1.22 -17.25 6.86
CA ASP A 55 -0.87 -18.62 7.23
C ASP A 55 0.65 -18.76 7.32
N TYR A 56 1.19 -18.71 8.55
CA TYR A 56 2.62 -18.81 8.77
C TYR A 56 3.17 -20.23 8.62
N ASP A 57 2.31 -21.25 8.59
CA ASP A 57 2.72 -22.65 8.40
C ASP A 57 2.95 -22.95 6.89
N ARG A 58 2.47 -22.06 6.01
CA ARG A 58 2.64 -22.13 4.55
C ARG A 58 3.90 -21.40 4.10
N VAL A 59 4.98 -22.16 3.95
CA VAL A 59 6.29 -21.67 3.47
C VAL A 59 6.28 -21.16 2.03
N ASP A 60 5.24 -21.50 1.27
CA ASP A 60 5.01 -21.14 -0.12
C ASP A 60 4.11 -19.90 -0.30
N LEU A 61 3.59 -19.33 0.80
CA LEU A 61 2.65 -18.22 0.77
C LEU A 61 3.35 -16.87 1.02
N PHE A 62 3.22 -15.97 0.06
CA PHE A 62 3.90 -14.67 0.10
C PHE A 62 2.97 -13.51 -0.22
N SER A 63 3.40 -12.32 0.15
CA SER A 63 2.90 -11.03 -0.35
C SER A 63 4.08 -10.20 -0.84
N SER A 64 3.87 -9.32 -1.80
CA SER A 64 4.88 -8.35 -2.22
C SER A 64 4.49 -6.95 -1.76
N ARG A 65 5.48 -6.17 -1.37
CA ARG A 65 5.33 -4.78 -0.91
C ARG A 65 6.31 -3.87 -1.63
N ALA A 66 5.81 -2.76 -2.15
CA ALA A 66 6.58 -1.66 -2.72
C ALA A 66 6.26 -0.36 -1.97
N SER A 67 7.28 0.45 -1.66
CA SER A 67 7.04 1.68 -0.90
C SER A 67 8.07 2.76 -1.20
N TRP A 68 7.64 4.01 -1.12
CA TRP A 68 8.47 5.20 -1.21
C TRP A 68 7.91 6.30 -0.30
N SER A 69 8.68 7.38 -0.13
CA SER A 69 8.25 8.54 0.64
C SER A 69 8.81 9.82 0.03
N VAL A 70 8.08 10.92 0.17
CA VAL A 70 8.53 12.26 -0.23
C VAL A 70 8.59 13.19 0.98
N ARG A 71 9.60 14.07 0.98
CA ARG A 71 9.89 15.09 2.01
C ARG A 71 10.43 16.34 1.32
N GLY A 72 10.44 17.48 2.03
CA GLY A 72 11.03 18.73 1.51
C GLY A 72 10.23 19.40 0.38
N VAL A 73 9.03 18.90 0.11
CA VAL A 73 8.03 19.52 -0.78
C VAL A 73 7.11 20.41 0.08
N PRO A 74 6.57 21.53 -0.43
CA PRO A 74 5.61 22.32 0.33
C PRO A 74 4.41 21.51 0.84
N ASP A 75 3.99 21.72 2.08
CA ASP A 75 2.91 20.94 2.72
C ASP A 75 1.61 20.97 1.91
N GLY A 76 1.27 22.12 1.32
CA GLY A 76 0.08 22.26 0.47
C GLY A 76 0.16 21.44 -0.80
N ASP A 77 1.35 21.25 -1.37
CA ASP A 77 1.56 20.42 -2.56
C ASP A 77 1.49 18.92 -2.21
N MET A 78 1.95 18.54 -1.01
CA MET A 78 1.79 17.17 -0.50
C MET A 78 0.31 16.82 -0.27
N GLU A 79 -0.44 17.72 0.37
CA GLU A 79 -1.88 17.58 0.61
C GLU A 79 -2.69 17.51 -0.71
N ALA A 80 -2.38 18.40 -1.65
CA ALA A 80 -2.96 18.36 -3.00
C ALA A 80 -2.56 17.07 -3.73
N GLY A 81 -1.34 16.58 -3.54
CA GLY A 81 -0.86 15.29 -4.07
C GLY A 81 -1.68 14.10 -3.57
N MET A 82 -2.05 14.08 -2.28
CA MET A 82 -2.95 13.05 -1.73
C MET A 82 -4.32 13.05 -2.41
N THR A 83 -4.87 14.23 -2.67
CA THR A 83 -6.15 14.39 -3.37
C THR A 83 -6.05 13.90 -4.83
N ARG A 84 -4.97 14.25 -5.53
CA ARG A 84 -4.72 13.77 -6.90
C ARG A 84 -4.56 12.26 -6.99
N MET A 85 -3.89 11.63 -6.01
CA MET A 85 -3.81 10.17 -5.93
C MET A 85 -5.18 9.53 -5.78
N ARG A 86 -6.02 10.04 -4.87
CA ARG A 86 -7.40 9.54 -4.70
C ARG A 86 -8.18 9.62 -6.02
N ASP A 87 -8.22 10.80 -6.62
CA ASP A 87 -9.02 11.04 -7.83
C ASP A 87 -8.51 10.21 -9.01
N GLY A 88 -7.19 10.08 -9.15
CA GLY A 88 -6.56 9.26 -10.18
C GLY A 88 -6.84 7.77 -10.02
N LEU A 89 -6.74 7.26 -8.78
CA LEU A 89 -7.08 5.86 -8.48
C LEU A 89 -8.55 5.56 -8.76
N GLU A 90 -9.46 6.42 -8.32
CA GLU A 90 -10.89 6.28 -8.56
C GLU A 90 -11.20 6.28 -10.07
N ALA A 91 -10.59 7.20 -10.83
CA ALA A 91 -10.72 7.24 -12.29
C ALA A 91 -10.16 5.98 -12.98
N GLU A 92 -9.16 5.32 -12.38
CA GLU A 92 -8.58 4.06 -12.82
C GLU A 92 -9.36 2.82 -12.35
N GLY A 93 -10.52 3.01 -11.69
CA GLY A 93 -11.40 1.94 -11.26
C GLY A 93 -10.98 1.26 -9.96
N TRP A 94 -10.12 1.90 -9.16
CA TRP A 94 -9.86 1.46 -7.79
C TRP A 94 -11.03 1.86 -6.88
N GLU A 95 -11.32 1.02 -5.90
CA GLU A 95 -12.25 1.35 -4.82
C GLU A 95 -11.51 2.16 -3.76
N ILE A 96 -12.01 3.36 -3.45
CA ILE A 96 -11.50 4.17 -2.34
C ILE A 96 -12.19 3.74 -1.05
N VAL A 97 -11.46 3.00 -0.21
CA VAL A 97 -11.98 2.46 1.07
C VAL A 97 -11.94 3.52 2.17
N MET A 98 -10.93 4.40 2.15
CA MET A 98 -10.75 5.44 3.17
C MET A 98 -10.02 6.64 2.59
N PHE A 99 -10.47 7.84 2.92
CA PHE A 99 -9.74 9.08 2.65
C PHE A 99 -10.03 10.13 3.73
N GLU A 100 -9.42 9.95 4.91
CA GLU A 100 -9.67 10.78 6.09
C GLU A 100 -8.48 10.72 7.07
N PRO A 101 -8.39 11.64 8.05
CA PRO A 101 -7.40 11.54 9.13
C PRO A 101 -7.55 10.22 9.90
N ASN A 102 -6.44 9.50 10.08
CA ASN A 102 -6.44 8.24 10.81
C ASN A 102 -6.41 8.42 12.34
N SER A 103 -6.57 7.32 13.07
CA SER A 103 -6.65 7.29 14.53
C SER A 103 -5.28 7.36 15.23
N SER A 104 -4.19 7.57 14.49
CA SER A 104 -2.87 7.72 15.10
C SER A 104 -2.77 9.04 15.89
N PRO A 105 -1.83 9.15 16.84
CA PRO A 105 -1.62 10.41 17.58
C PRO A 105 -1.32 11.62 16.68
N VAL A 106 -0.70 11.39 15.52
CA VAL A 106 -0.40 12.44 14.55
C VAL A 106 -1.62 12.80 13.68
N GLY A 107 -2.62 11.92 13.61
CA GLY A 107 -3.84 12.13 12.81
C GLY A 107 -3.54 12.33 11.32
N ALA A 108 -2.62 11.54 10.76
CA ALA A 108 -2.21 11.64 9.37
C ALA A 108 -3.40 11.44 8.43
N LEU A 109 -3.51 12.26 7.37
CA LEU A 109 -4.49 12.02 6.32
C LEU A 109 -4.13 10.71 5.62
N GLU A 110 -5.05 9.74 5.68
CA GLU A 110 -4.83 8.40 5.17
C GLU A 110 -5.74 8.12 3.97
N LEU A 111 -5.12 7.70 2.88
CA LEU A 111 -5.78 7.11 1.72
C LEU A 111 -5.60 5.59 1.78
N ARG A 112 -6.71 4.85 1.68
CA ARG A 112 -6.72 3.40 1.40
C ARG A 112 -7.53 3.15 0.15
N ALA A 113 -6.97 2.39 -0.77
CA ALA A 113 -7.66 2.00 -1.99
C ALA A 113 -7.34 0.55 -2.36
N GLU A 114 -8.30 -0.10 -3.01
CA GLU A 114 -8.24 -1.51 -3.38
C GLU A 114 -8.51 -1.70 -4.87
N ASN A 115 -7.71 -2.58 -5.48
CA ASN A 115 -7.99 -3.14 -6.80
C ASN A 115 -8.18 -4.64 -6.63
N THR A 116 -9.40 -5.02 -6.26
CA THR A 116 -9.77 -6.41 -5.95
C THR A 116 -9.57 -7.33 -7.15
N ALA A 117 -9.78 -6.83 -8.38
CA ALA A 117 -9.53 -7.59 -9.60
C ALA A 117 -8.05 -8.00 -9.79
N LYS A 118 -7.11 -7.21 -9.27
CA LYS A 118 -5.67 -7.47 -9.31
C LYS A 118 -5.09 -7.98 -7.99
N GLY A 119 -5.89 -7.99 -6.93
CA GLY A 119 -5.42 -8.31 -5.58
C GLY A 119 -4.38 -7.31 -5.07
N LEU A 120 -4.56 -6.02 -5.36
CA LEU A 120 -3.65 -4.95 -4.95
C LEU A 120 -4.31 -4.00 -3.95
N PHE A 121 -3.50 -3.52 -3.01
CA PHE A 121 -3.88 -2.56 -1.99
C PHE A 121 -2.89 -1.40 -2.01
N ALA A 122 -3.41 -0.19 -2.02
CA ALA A 122 -2.64 1.04 -1.93
C ALA A 122 -2.96 1.75 -0.62
N ARG A 123 -1.91 2.20 0.07
CA ARG A 123 -1.99 3.03 1.27
C ARG A 123 -1.07 4.22 1.12
N ALA A 124 -1.60 5.42 1.28
CA ALA A 124 -0.82 6.63 1.41
C ALA A 124 -1.14 7.34 2.72
N GLU A 125 -0.13 7.88 3.40
CA GLU A 125 -0.28 8.61 4.65
C GLU A 125 0.45 9.94 4.54
N PHE A 126 -0.25 11.04 4.79
CA PHE A 126 0.33 12.38 4.90
C PHE A 126 0.39 12.82 6.36
N ALA A 127 1.61 12.88 6.88
CA ALA A 127 1.93 13.43 8.19
C ALA A 127 2.19 14.93 8.05
N ASP A 128 1.30 15.75 8.62
CA ASP A 128 1.32 17.21 8.44
C ASP A 128 1.91 17.93 9.66
N ALA A 129 3.09 18.53 9.49
CA ALA A 129 3.78 19.28 10.54
C ALA A 129 3.00 20.53 11.01
N ARG A 130 2.15 21.11 10.15
CA ARG A 130 1.34 22.31 10.45
C ARG A 130 0.33 22.05 11.57
N THR A 131 -0.03 20.78 11.80
CA THR A 131 -0.94 20.37 12.87
C THR A 131 -0.33 20.48 14.27
N GLY A 132 1.01 20.57 14.37
CA GLY A 132 1.74 20.55 15.64
C GLY A 132 1.69 19.20 16.37
N ARG A 133 1.22 18.13 15.71
CA ARG A 133 1.10 16.78 16.31
C ARG A 133 2.30 15.88 16.07
N LEU A 134 3.20 16.27 15.17
CA LEU A 134 4.45 15.54 14.94
C LEU A 134 5.45 15.76 16.08
N PRO A 135 6.32 14.77 16.37
CA PRO A 135 7.49 14.96 17.21
C PRO A 135 8.30 16.21 16.83
N GLY A 136 8.86 16.87 17.83
CA GLY A 136 9.61 18.11 17.63
C GLY A 136 10.75 17.96 16.60
N GLY A 137 10.80 18.87 15.64
CA GLY A 137 11.80 18.89 14.57
C GLY A 137 11.50 17.95 13.40
N GLN A 138 10.37 17.23 13.41
CA GLN A 138 9.96 16.43 12.27
C GLN A 138 9.21 17.30 11.24
N GLU A 139 9.64 17.19 9.99
CA GLU A 139 8.98 17.81 8.82
C GLU A 139 7.83 16.94 8.32
N SER A 140 6.94 17.54 7.54
CA SER A 140 5.88 16.79 6.86
C SER A 140 6.44 15.74 5.91
N ASP A 141 5.77 14.60 5.82
CA ASP A 141 6.08 13.58 4.84
C ASP A 141 4.84 12.89 4.30
N VAL A 142 4.93 12.44 3.06
CA VAL A 142 3.97 11.47 2.50
C VAL A 142 4.68 10.14 2.36
N ARG A 143 4.07 9.09 2.90
CA ARG A 143 4.53 7.71 2.73
C ARG A 143 3.51 6.95 1.92
N VAL A 144 3.97 6.31 0.85
CA VAL A 144 3.15 5.46 -0.01
C VAL A 144 3.63 4.02 0.11
N THR A 145 2.67 3.11 0.25
CA THR A 145 2.90 1.67 0.25
C THR A 145 1.86 1.02 -0.63
N VAL A 146 2.32 0.19 -1.57
CA VAL A 146 1.49 -0.76 -2.30
C VAL A 146 1.85 -2.16 -1.82
N PHE A 147 0.85 -3.00 -1.58
CA PHE A 147 1.04 -4.40 -1.24
C PHE A 147 0.01 -5.28 -1.94
N THR A 148 0.35 -6.54 -2.13
CA THR A 148 -0.53 -7.51 -2.79
C THR A 148 -1.26 -8.36 -1.76
N GLN A 149 -2.38 -8.93 -2.16
CA GLN A 149 -2.93 -10.11 -1.51
C GLN A 149 -1.89 -11.23 -1.49
N CYS A 150 -2.14 -12.23 -0.65
CA CYS A 150 -1.28 -13.38 -0.58
C CYS A 150 -1.40 -14.24 -1.85
N TYR A 151 -0.27 -14.77 -2.30
CA TYR A 151 -0.14 -15.64 -3.46
C TYR A 151 0.76 -16.81 -3.13
N THR A 152 0.50 -17.94 -3.78
CA THR A 152 1.36 -19.12 -3.72
C THR A 152 2.48 -18.96 -4.74
N ASP A 153 3.73 -19.01 -4.29
CA ASP A 153 4.90 -19.02 -5.17
C ASP A 153 5.17 -20.46 -5.65
N PRO A 154 5.05 -20.76 -6.96
CA PRO A 154 5.26 -22.11 -7.49
C PRO A 154 6.69 -22.61 -7.32
N ASP A 155 7.66 -21.71 -7.10
CA ASP A 155 9.08 -22.03 -6.97
C ASP A 155 9.58 -21.96 -5.51
N ALA A 156 8.67 -21.80 -4.56
CA ALA A 156 9.00 -21.83 -3.14
C ALA A 156 9.60 -23.18 -2.75
N ARG A 157 10.77 -23.14 -2.10
CA ARG A 157 11.49 -24.32 -1.61
C ARG A 157 11.74 -24.18 -0.11
#